data_AF-A0A970VGU6-F1
#
_entry.id   AF-A0A970VGU6-F1
#
_cell.length_a   1.000
_cell.length_b   1.000
_cell.length_c   1.000
_cell.angle_alpha   90.00
_cell.angle_beta   90.00
_cell.angle_gamma   90.00
#
_symmetry.space_group_name_H-M   'P 1'
#
loop_
_entity.id
_entity.type
_entity.pdbx_description
1 polymer ?
#
loop_
_entity_poly.entity_id
_entity_poly.type
_entity_poly.pdbx_seq_one_letter_code
_entity_poly.pdbx_strand_id
1 'polypeptide(L)' 'MIKLDLSSCSIPDNIISISEVNQNFSKAAKLVDEEKELIIMKHNKPKYVLLDYEKYIEYMEQLSKDR' A
#
# COMPACT_ATOMS: atom_id res chain seq x y z
N MET A 1 22.74 -3.03 9.85
CA MET A 1 21.38 -3.60 9.98
C MET A 1 20.44 -2.44 10.13
N ILE A 2 19.85 -2.00 9.02
CA ILE A 2 18.91 -0.88 9.04
C ILE A 2 17.65 -1.39 9.74
N LYS A 3 17.31 -0.77 10.88
CA LYS A 3 15.96 -0.88 11.44
C LYS A 3 15.08 -0.23 10.38
N LEU A 4 14.24 -1.03 9.73
CA LEU A 4 13.08 -0.47 9.04
C LEU A 4 12.22 0.12 10.17
N ASP A 5 12.43 1.41 10.47
CA ASP A 5 11.70 2.11 11.52
C ASP A 5 10.25 2.27 11.05
N LEU A 6 9.49 1.18 11.24
CA LEU A 6 8.04 1.13 11.08
C LEU A 6 7.33 2.12 12.03
N SER A 7 8.07 2.81 12.91
CA SER A 7 7.58 3.86 13.79
C SER A 7 7.20 5.17 13.09
N SER A 8 7.62 5.40 11.83
CA SER A 8 7.08 6.48 11.00
C SER A 8 6.03 6.01 9.99
N CYS A 9 5.75 4.70 9.94
CA CYS A 9 4.68 4.14 9.12
C CYS A 9 3.37 4.28 9.89
N SER A 10 2.62 5.34 9.60
CA SER A 10 1.17 5.26 9.75
C SER A 10 0.73 4.07 8.91
N ILE A 11 0.16 3.04 9.53
CA ILE A 11 -0.50 1.97 8.79
C ILE A 11 -1.53 2.68 7.90
N PRO A 12 -1.56 2.45 6.58
CA PRO A 12 -2.59 3.00 5.72
C PRO A 12 -3.96 2.77 6.36
N ASP A 13 -4.65 3.86 6.70
CA ASP A 13 -5.99 3.78 7.30
C ASP A 13 -6.98 3.08 6.35
N ASN A 14 -6.63 3.08 5.06
CA ASN A 14 -7.40 2.47 3.98
C ASN A 14 -7.08 0.97 3.88
N ILE A 15 -7.91 0.19 4.55
CA ILE A 15 -7.88 -1.27 4.55
C ILE A 15 -9.18 -1.81 3.96
N ILE A 16 -9.11 -2.56 2.87
CA ILE A 16 -10.29 -3.17 2.23
C ILE A 16 -10.10 -4.67 2.00
N SER A 17 -11.21 -5.41 1.92
CA SER A 17 -11.14 -6.84 1.64
C SER A 17 -10.86 -7.12 0.16
N ILE A 18 -10.21 -8.24 -0.15
CA ILE A 18 -10.01 -8.69 -1.53
C ILE A 18 -11.34 -8.90 -2.26
N SER A 19 -12.41 -9.27 -1.55
CA SER A 19 -13.74 -9.41 -2.12
C SER A 19 -14.30 -8.06 -2.60
N GLU A 20 -14.12 -7.00 -1.83
CA GLU A 20 -14.55 -5.64 -2.22
C GLU A 20 -13.75 -5.11 -3.42
N VAL A 21 -12.43 -5.33 -3.43
CA VAL A 21 -11.56 -5.00 -4.57
C VAL A 21 -12.05 -5.69 -5.85
N ASN A 22 -12.33 -6.99 -5.76
CA ASN A 22 -12.75 -7.78 -6.92
C ASN A 22 -14.13 -7.40 -7.43
N GLN A 23 -15.02 -6.91 -6.55
CA GLN A 23 -16.35 -6.44 -6.94
C GLN A 23 -16.31 -5.07 -7.61
N ASN A 24 -15.41 -4.18 -7.19
CA ASN A 24 -15.30 -2.84 -7.74
C ASN A 24 -13.86 -2.33 -7.70
N PHE A 25 -13.03 -2.84 -8.62
CA PHE A 25 -11.63 -2.45 -8.70
C PHE A 25 -11.47 -0.96 -9.00
N SER A 26 -12.36 -0.37 -9.81
CA SER A 26 -12.33 1.07 -10.12
C SER A 26 -12.47 1.94 -8.87
N LYS A 27 -13.29 1.52 -7.89
CA LYS A 27 -13.38 2.20 -6.59
C LYS A 27 -12.05 2.09 -5.83
N ALA A 28 -11.42 0.91 -5.83
CA ALA A 28 -10.11 0.72 -5.19
C ALA A 28 -9.00 1.54 -5.85
N ALA A 29 -8.99 1.64 -7.18
CA ALA A 29 -8.06 2.48 -7.93
C ALA A 29 -8.21 3.96 -7.56
N LYS A 30 -9.46 4.47 -7.54
CA LYS A 30 -9.74 5.85 -7.14
C LYS A 30 -9.27 6.16 -5.71
N LEU A 31 -9.47 5.22 -4.77
CA LEU A 31 -8.94 5.37 -3.41
C LEU A 31 -7.42 5.49 -3.39
N VAL A 32 -6.71 4.77 -4.26
CA VAL A 32 -5.25 4.89 -4.39
C VAL A 32 -4.84 6.20 -5.06
N ASP A 33 -5.61 6.72 -6.01
CA ASP A 33 -5.31 8.03 -6.61
C ASP A 33 -5.32 9.15 -5.54
N GLU A 34 -6.27 9.06 -4.60
CA GLU A 34 -6.47 10.00 -3.48
C GLU A 34 -5.43 9.79 -2.36
N GLU A 35 -5.25 8.55 -1.90
CA GLU A 35 -4.51 8.22 -0.67
C GLU A 35 -3.11 7.66 -0.93
N LYS A 36 -2.75 7.48 -2.20
CA LYS A 36 -1.47 6.95 -2.72
C LYS A 36 -1.14 5.51 -2.35
N GLU A 37 -1.87 4.90 -1.41
CA GLU A 37 -1.72 3.50 -1.03
C GLU A 37 -2.99 2.90 -0.43
N LEU A 38 -3.13 1.57 -0.55
CA LEU A 38 -4.27 0.81 -0.05
C LEU A 38 -3.84 -0.58 0.36
N ILE A 39 -4.22 -1.01 1.56
CA ILE A 39 -3.97 -2.37 2.04
C ILE A 39 -5.16 -3.27 1.70
N ILE A 40 -4.87 -4.43 1.13
CA ILE A 40 -5.89 -5.43 0.79
C ILE A 40 -5.76 -6.64 1.71
N MET A 41 -6.85 -6.91 2.42
CA MET A 41 -7.00 -8.05 3.32
C MET A 41 -7.47 -9.30 2.57
N LYS A 42 -6.84 -10.44 2.86
CA LYS A 42 -7.33 -11.76 2.45
C LYS A 42 -7.42 -12.68 3.66
N HIS A 43 -8.62 -13.20 3.91
CA HIS A 43 -8.91 -14.01 5.10
C HIS A 43 -8.51 -13.30 6.41
N ASN A 44 -8.93 -12.04 6.57
CA ASN A 44 -8.66 -11.20 7.75
C ASN A 44 -7.17 -10.96 8.04
N LYS A 45 -6.30 -11.05 7.03
CA LYS A 45 -4.87 -10.73 7.14
C LYS A 45 -4.44 -9.79 6.01
N PRO A 46 -3.64 -8.75 6.30
CA PRO A 46 -3.02 -7.92 5.26
C PRO A 46 -2.21 -8.85 4.35
N LYS A 47 -2.47 -8.80 3.04
CA LYS A 47 -1.81 -9.73 2.11
C LYS A 47 -1.34 -9.08 0.82
N TYR A 48 -2.01 -8.04 0.36
CA TYR A 48 -1.58 -7.29 -0.81
C TYR A 48 -1.61 -5.80 -0.50
N VAL A 49 -0.88 -5.04 -1.30
CA VAL A 49 -0.90 -3.58 -1.32
C VAL A 49 -1.17 -3.13 -2.75
N LEU A 50 -1.97 -2.08 -2.90
CA LEU A 50 -2.06 -1.33 -4.14
C LEU A 50 -1.39 0.03 -3.89
N LEU A 51 -0.49 0.42 -4.78
CA LEU A 51 0.29 1.64 -4.67
C LEU A 51 0.11 2.46 -5.93
N ASP A 52 0.09 3.77 -5.74
CA ASP A 52 0.34 4.68 -6.84
C ASP A 52 1.76 4.44 -7.42
N TYR A 53 1.90 4.61 -8.73
CA TYR A 53 3.14 4.31 -9.42
C TYR A 53 4.29 5.22 -8.98
N GLU A 54 4.04 6.53 -8.78
CA GLU A 54 5.08 7.46 -8.35
C GLU A 54 5.58 7.11 -6.95
N LYS A 55 4.66 6.75 -6.05
CA LYS A 55 4.99 6.27 -4.70
C LYS A 55 5.83 4.97 -4.74
N TYR A 56 5.50 4.05 -5.64
CA TYR A 56 6.32 2.84 -5.85
C TYR A 56 7.75 3.19 -6.28
N ILE A 57 7.93 4.12 -7.23
CA ILE A 57 9.26 4.55 -7.66
C ILE A 57 10.04 5.20 -6.51
N GLU A 58 9.42 6.07 -5.73
CA GLU A 58 10.04 6.70 -4.56
C GLU A 58 10.55 5.65 -3.56
N TYR A 59 9.72 4.65 -3.22
CA TYR A 59 10.14 3.54 -2.35
C TYR A 59 11.33 2.78 -2.91
N MET A 60 11.34 2.50 -4.22
CA MET A 60 12.44 1.78 -4.85
C MET A 60 13.75 2.59 -4.85
N GLU A 61 13.68 3.91 -5.07
CA GLU A 61 14.83 4.79 -4.96
C GLU A 61 15.40 4.84 -3.54
N GLN A 62 14.55 4.96 -2.52
CA GLN A 62 14.96 4.93 -1.11
C GLN A 62 15.71 3.63 -0.79
N LEU A 63 15.19 2.48 -1.20
CA LEU A 63 15.83 1.17 -1.03
C LEU A 63 17.20 1.06 -1.72
N SER A 64 17.42 1.83 -2.79
CA SER A 64 18.71 1.87 -3.49
C SER A 64 19.73 2.83 -2.86
N LYS A 65 19.27 3.89 -2.18
CA LYS A 65 20.11 4.88 -1.48
C LYS A 65 20.63 4.36 -0.15
N ASP A 66 19.93 3.37 0.42
CA ASP A 66 20.28 2.71 1.68
C ASP A 66 21.31 1.56 1.53
N ARG A 67 21.84 1.33 0.31
CA ARG A 67 22.91 0.35 0.04
C ARG A 67 24.26 1.03 -0.12
#